data_AF-A0A2T7AWE7-F1
#
_entry.id   AF-A0A2T7AWE7-F1
#
_cell.length_a   1.000
_cell.length_b   1.000
_cell.length_c   1.000
_cell.angle_alpha   90.00
_cell.angle_beta   90.00
_cell.angle_gamma   90.00
#
_symmetry.space_group_name_H-M   'P 1'
#
loop_
_entity.id
_entity.type
_entity.pdbx_description
1 polymer ?
#
loop_
_entity_poly.entity_id
_entity_poly.type
_entity_poly.pdbx_seq_one_letter_code
_entity_poly.pdbx_strand_id
1 'polypeptide(L)'
;MVSIIKTSGNTSTGLHMVQRSGNKFKFRCCVDSIKRLVSVTVKPEHMHYFTKRKDGVFHSDLYDKSEDCADDLIKFIFKCTGIQCSRD
;
A
#
# COMPACT_ATOMS: atom_id res chain seq x y z
N MET A 1 -10.35 13.26 2.00
CA MET A 1 -9.81 12.13 2.81
C MET A 1 -10.09 10.86 2.02
N VAL A 2 -9.08 10.05 1.73
CA VAL A 2 -9.26 8.80 0.98
C VAL A 2 -9.34 7.65 1.98
N SER A 3 -10.53 7.05 2.15
CA SER A 3 -10.72 5.85 2.97
C SER A 3 -10.12 4.64 2.27
N ILE A 4 -9.21 3.95 2.96
CA ILE A 4 -8.50 2.77 2.46
C ILE A 4 -9.20 1.47 2.89
N ILE A 5 -10.09 1.50 3.89
CA ILE A 5 -10.51 0.27 4.59
C ILE A 5 -12.02 0.23 4.79
N LYS A 6 -12.74 -0.36 3.82
CA LYS A 6 -13.99 -1.04 4.15
C LYS A 6 -13.64 -2.47 4.60
N THR A 7 -13.53 -2.66 5.92
CA THR A 7 -13.52 -3.98 6.56
C THR A 7 -14.94 -4.57 6.54
N SER A 8 -15.45 -4.90 5.35
CA SER A 8 -16.62 -5.79 5.22
C SER A 8 -16.76 -6.22 3.78
N GLY A 9 -16.60 -7.51 3.53
CA GLY A 9 -16.88 -8.12 2.24
C GLY A 9 -15.84 -7.78 1.16
N ASN A 10 -15.66 -8.72 0.24
CA ASN A 10 -14.76 -8.61 -0.89
C ASN A 10 -14.88 -7.26 -1.63
N THR A 11 -13.74 -6.75 -2.09
CA THR A 11 -13.53 -5.61 -3.01
C THR A 11 -13.70 -4.19 -2.48
N SER A 12 -12.56 -3.54 -2.19
CA SER A 12 -12.33 -2.11 -2.44
C SER A 12 -10.80 -1.89 -2.46
N THR A 13 -10.33 -1.20 -3.50
CA THR A 13 -8.97 -1.08 -4.05
C THR A 13 -7.77 -0.94 -3.08
N GLY A 14 -7.98 -0.60 -1.80
CA GLY A 14 -6.93 -0.48 -0.77
C GLY A 14 -6.44 -1.80 -0.15
N LEU A 15 -7.31 -2.81 -0.03
CA LEU A 15 -6.98 -4.09 0.63
C LEU A 15 -6.25 -5.10 -0.28
N HIS A 16 -6.22 -4.90 -1.61
CA HIS A 16 -5.44 -5.76 -2.51
C HIS A 16 -3.93 -5.67 -2.26
N MET A 17 -3.48 -4.53 -1.71
CA MET A 17 -2.08 -4.34 -1.41
C MET A 17 -1.68 -5.15 -0.18
N VAL A 18 -2.52 -5.26 0.85
CA VAL A 18 -2.26 -6.09 2.03
C VAL A 18 -2.58 -7.56 1.73
N GLN A 19 -1.58 -8.42 1.84
CA GLN A 19 -1.66 -9.84 1.52
C GLN A 19 -1.18 -10.68 2.69
N ARG A 20 -1.83 -11.81 2.90
CA ARG A 20 -1.36 -12.83 3.82
C ARG A 20 -0.19 -13.59 3.19
N SER A 21 0.85 -13.81 3.98
CA SER A 21 2.06 -14.56 3.62
C SER A 21 2.30 -15.61 4.70
N GLY A 22 1.64 -16.77 4.56
CA GLY A 22 1.61 -17.81 5.60
C GLY A 22 0.84 -17.34 6.83
N ASN A 23 1.50 -17.35 7.99
CA ASN A 23 0.93 -16.85 9.26
C ASN A 23 1.12 -15.35 9.48
N LYS A 24 1.79 -14.66 8.55
CA LYS A 24 2.08 -13.22 8.64
C LYS A 24 1.37 -12.45 7.53
N PHE A 25 1.45 -11.13 7.59
CA PHE A 25 0.91 -10.19 6.62
C PHE A 25 2.04 -9.39 5.98
N LYS A 26 1.86 -8.93 4.76
CA LYS A 26 2.73 -7.96 4.09
C LYS A 26 1.92 -7.15 3.11
N PHE A 27 2.38 -5.99 2.73
CA PHE A 27 1.80 -5.28 1.61
C PHE A 27 2.70 -5.31 0.38
N ARG A 28 2.06 -5.32 -0.79
CA ARG A 28 2.70 -5.16 -2.09
C ARG A 28 1.97 -4.10 -2.88
N CYS A 29 2.71 -3.18 -3.46
CA CYS A 29 2.14 -2.12 -4.28
C CYS A 29 3.08 -1.74 -5.42
N CYS A 30 2.52 -1.34 -6.55
CA CYS A 30 3.25 -0.69 -7.63
C CYS A 30 2.77 0.76 -7.79
N VAL A 31 3.51 1.52 -8.61
CA VAL A 31 3.20 2.93 -8.90
C VAL A 31 1.78 3.08 -9.44
N ASP A 32 1.35 2.18 -10.33
CA ASP A 32 -0.01 2.20 -10.89
C ASP A 32 -1.09 1.94 -9.84
N SER A 33 -0.87 1.01 -8.92
CA SER A 33 -1.83 0.73 -7.85
C SER A 33 -1.98 1.93 -6.91
N ILE A 34 -0.87 2.61 -6.59
CA ILE A 34 -0.90 3.84 -5.78
C ILE A 34 -1.63 4.95 -6.54
N LYS A 35 -1.31 5.16 -7.82
CA LYS A 35 -1.98 6.15 -8.67
C LYS A 35 -3.48 5.90 -8.77
N ARG A 36 -3.91 4.64 -8.87
CA ARG A 36 -5.34 4.29 -8.86
C ARG A 36 -6.01 4.55 -7.51
N LEU A 37 -5.28 4.41 -6.41
CA LEU A 37 -5.82 4.59 -5.06
C LEU A 37 -5.98 6.07 -4.69
N VAL A 38 -4.95 6.89 -4.94
CA VAL A 38 -4.93 8.30 -4.52
C VAL A 38 -5.05 9.30 -5.66
N SER A 39 -5.23 8.84 -6.91
CA SER A 39 -5.26 9.65 -8.14
C SER A 39 -3.98 10.45 -8.42
N VAL A 40 -2.94 10.27 -7.60
CA VAL A 40 -1.65 10.98 -7.66
C VAL A 40 -0.53 9.97 -7.86
N THR A 41 0.40 10.30 -8.74
CA THR A 41 1.56 9.44 -9.03
C THR A 41 2.62 9.57 -7.93
N VAL A 42 3.40 8.51 -7.73
CA VAL A 42 4.56 8.51 -6.82
C VAL A 42 5.56 9.60 -7.23
N LYS A 43 6.08 10.34 -6.25
CA LYS A 43 7.10 11.36 -6.48
C LYS A 43 8.38 10.74 -7.08
N PRO A 44 9.09 11.43 -8.00
CA PRO A 44 10.30 10.92 -8.63
C PRO A 44 11.36 10.45 -7.62
N GLU A 45 11.52 11.18 -6.51
CA GLU A 45 12.44 10.85 -5.41
C GLU A 45 12.16 9.51 -4.72
N HIS A 46 10.95 8.96 -4.86
CA HIS A 46 10.52 7.69 -4.27
C HIS A 46 10.29 6.58 -5.29
N MET A 47 10.50 6.85 -6.59
CA MET A 47 10.40 5.83 -7.65
C MET A 47 11.40 4.68 -7.45
N HIS A 48 12.54 4.95 -6.79
CA HIS A 48 13.56 3.95 -6.51
C HIS A 48 13.05 2.77 -5.66
N TYR A 49 11.97 2.92 -4.89
CA TYR A 49 11.37 1.81 -4.15
C TYR A 49 10.76 0.74 -5.07
N PHE A 50 10.29 1.15 -6.25
CA PHE A 50 9.59 0.29 -7.20
C PHE A 50 10.53 -0.23 -8.30
N THR A 51 11.62 0.47 -8.60
CA THR A 51 12.60 0.05 -9.63
C THR A 51 13.66 -0.93 -9.12
N LYS A 52 13.77 -1.13 -7.80
CA LYS A 52 14.72 -2.07 -7.19
C LYS A 52 14.50 -3.53 -7.62
N ARG A 53 13.25 -3.89 -7.93
CA ARG A 53 12.90 -5.25 -8.32
C ARG A 53 12.45 -5.27 -9.78
N LYS A 54 12.76 -6.38 -10.47
CA LYS A 54 12.36 -6.59 -11.88
C LYS A 54 10.85 -6.60 -12.09
N ASP A 55 10.07 -6.89 -11.04
CA ASP A 55 8.60 -6.91 -11.09
C ASP A 55 7.96 -5.52 -10.99
N GLY A 56 8.73 -4.46 -10.69
CA GLY A 56 8.17 -3.10 -10.56
C GLY A 56 7.28 -2.92 -9.33
N VAL A 57 7.31 -3.89 -8.41
CA VAL A 57 6.45 -3.96 -7.23
C VAL A 57 7.30 -3.78 -5.98
N PHE A 58 6.88 -2.90 -5.10
CA PHE A 58 7.42 -2.81 -3.75
C PHE A 58 6.82 -3.94 -2.88
N HIS A 59 7.67 -4.61 -2.10
CA HIS A 59 7.24 -5.60 -1.11
C HIS A 59 7.70 -5.11 0.25
N SER A 60 6.78 -4.98 1.20
CA SER A 60 7.10 -4.64 2.59
C SER A 60 7.71 -5.82 3.34
N ASP A 61 8.14 -5.53 4.57
CA ASP A 61 8.42 -6.56 5.57
C ASP A 61 7.16 -7.34 5.97
N LEU A 62 7.37 -8.41 6.73
CA LEU A 62 6.31 -9.26 7.26
C LEU A 62 5.86 -8.75 8.64
N TYR A 63 4.56 -8.53 8.80
CA TYR A 63 3.90 -8.12 10.04
C TYR A 63 3.11 -9.27 10.63
N ASP A 64 3.02 -9.32 11.97
CA ASP A 64 2.22 -10.36 12.63
C ASP A 64 0.72 -10.02 12.65
N LYS A 65 0.37 -8.73 12.60
CA LYS A 65 -1.02 -8.25 12.53
C LYS A 65 -1.29 -7.56 11.19
N SER A 66 -2.50 -7.76 10.66
CA SER A 66 -2.97 -7.08 9.45
C SER A 66 -3.11 -5.57 9.64
N GLU A 67 -3.40 -5.14 10.87
CA GLU A 67 -3.56 -3.73 11.24
C GLU A 67 -2.24 -2.97 11.14
N ASP A 68 -1.17 -3.51 11.74
CA ASP A 68 0.18 -2.92 11.65
C ASP A 68 0.64 -2.82 10.19
N CYS A 69 0.35 -3.85 9.39
CA CYS A 69 0.63 -3.86 7.96
C CYS A 69 -0.14 -2.77 7.20
N ALA A 70 -1.40 -2.52 7.56
CA ALA A 70 -2.23 -1.51 6.93
C ALA A 70 -1.78 -0.09 7.31
N ASP A 71 -1.43 0.12 8.57
CA ASP A 71 -0.93 1.41 9.06
C ASP A 71 0.39 1.78 8.39
N ASP A 72 1.28 0.82 8.17
CA ASP A 72 2.54 1.07 7.48
C ASP A 72 2.35 1.30 5.97
N LEU A 73 1.37 0.63 5.35
CA LEU A 73 0.96 0.93 3.98
C LEU A 73 0.46 2.38 3.84
N ILE A 74 -0.36 2.86 4.79
CA ILE A 74 -0.84 4.25 4.82
C ILE A 74 0.35 5.23 4.91
N LYS A 75 1.29 4.97 5.82
CA LYS A 75 2.50 5.78 5.96
C LYS A 75 3.35 5.76 4.69
N PHE A 76 3.46 4.61 4.04
CA PHE A 76 4.22 4.46 2.80
C PHE A 76 3.59 5.23 1.64
N ILE A 77 2.26 5.19 1.48
CA ILE A 77 1.54 5.97 0.48
C ILE A 77 1.73 7.47 0.73
N PHE A 78 1.57 7.91 1.99
CA PHE A 78 1.81 9.31 2.36
C PHE A 78 3.23 9.74 2.05
N LYS A 79 4.23 8.92 2.38
CA LYS A 79 5.63 9.19 2.02
C LYS A 79 5.80 9.33 0.52
N CYS A 80 5.27 8.39 -0.26
CA CYS A 80 5.44 8.34 -1.71
C CYS A 80 4.71 9.45 -2.48
N THR A 81 3.58 9.95 -1.97
CA THR A 81 2.66 10.83 -2.72
C THR A 81 2.36 12.16 -2.02
N GLY A 82 2.55 12.24 -0.70
CA GLY A 82 2.10 13.34 0.14
C GLY A 82 0.60 13.31 0.47
N ILE A 83 -0.14 12.29 0.03
CA ILE A 83 -1.59 12.18 0.26
C ILE A 83 -1.85 11.42 1.54
N GLN A 84 -2.59 12.06 2.46
CA GLN A 84 -3.00 11.42 3.70
C GLN A 84 -4.21 10.51 3.44
N CYS A 85 -4.06 9.26 3.87
CA CYS A 85 -5.11 8.26 3.77
C CYS A 85 -5.50 7.78 5.18
N SER A 86 -6.72 7.27 5.32
CA SER A 86 -7.23 6.80 6.61
C SER A 86 -7.96 5.48 6.49
N ARG A 87 -8.01 4.79 7.62
CA ARG A 87 -8.78 3.58 7.86
C ARG A 87 -10.10 3.99 8.51
N ASP A 88 -11.00 4.57 7.73
CA ASP A 88 -12.38 4.88 8.17
C ASP A 88 -13.34 3.92 7.46
#